data_AF-A0A969T2I4-F1
#
_entry.id   AF-A0A969T2I4-F1
#
_cell.length_a   1.000
_cell.length_b   1.000
_cell.length_c   1.000
_cell.angle_alpha   90.00
_cell.angle_beta   90.00
_cell.angle_gamma   90.00
#
_symmetry.space_group_name_H-M   'P 1'
#
loop_
_entity.id
_entity.type
_entity.pdbx_description
1 polymer ?
#
loop_
_entity_poly.entity_id
_entity_poly.type
_entity_poly.pdbx_seq_one_letter_code
_entity_poly.pdbx_strand_id
1 'polypeptide(L)'
;MSELLRRSLTYASRNSDQVLTALQQHLALVAVPLSIGILVGLPLGWWSSRSRVASLVMINGFNALRVIPSLAVLFLAIPYLGLSFRSAVVALTLLVMPPILISTDVAFREIDAAIKEAAFGMGMTSGQVLRQIEIPLALPVIIAGIKTATIEVIASATLAAFIGAGGLGTFITLGFAVYDNAILLVGAIPVAVLAIGAEVGLTTLQKALEPPPTYPLN
;
A
#
# COMPACT_ATOMS: atom_id res chain seq x y z
N MET A 1 -19.62 3.97 26.47
CA MET A 1 -18.61 4.39 25.48
C MET A 1 -17.50 5.24 26.12
N SER A 2 -17.83 6.30 26.87
CA SER A 2 -16.84 7.18 27.53
C SER A 2 -15.90 6.47 28.50
N GLU A 3 -16.39 5.51 29.29
CA GLU A 3 -15.57 4.77 30.26
C GLU A 3 -14.52 3.88 29.60
N LEU A 4 -14.89 3.21 28.50
CA LEU A 4 -14.00 2.33 27.77
C LEU A 4 -12.83 3.11 27.15
N LEU A 5 -13.12 4.28 26.57
CA LEU A 5 -12.10 5.18 26.04
C LEU A 5 -11.19 5.76 27.14
N ARG A 6 -11.74 6.07 28.32
CA ARG A 6 -10.92 6.50 29.46
C ARG A 6 -9.97 5.39 29.92
N ARG A 7 -10.44 4.15 29.97
CA ARG A 7 -9.61 2.98 30.30
C ARG A 7 -8.52 2.74 29.27
N SER A 8 -8.82 2.83 27.98
CA SER A 8 -7.81 2.65 26.92
C SER A 8 -6.75 3.77 26.97
N LEU A 9 -7.16 5.03 27.15
CA LEU A 9 -6.24 6.15 27.32
C LEU A 9 -5.37 6.00 28.57
N THR A 10 -5.95 5.58 29.68
CA THR A 10 -5.19 5.33 30.91
C THR A 10 -4.17 4.22 30.70
N TYR A 11 -4.55 3.10 30.06
CA TYR A 11 -3.63 2.02 29.73
C TYR A 11 -2.50 2.50 28.82
N ALA A 12 -2.82 3.26 27.76
CA ALA A 12 -1.84 3.81 26.84
C ALA A 12 -0.87 4.78 27.55
N SER A 13 -1.37 5.64 28.43
CA SER A 13 -0.55 6.59 29.19
C SER A 13 0.40 5.90 30.17
N ARG A 14 -0.03 4.78 30.77
CA ARG A 14 0.80 3.97 31.68
C ARG A 14 1.84 3.13 30.96
N ASN A 15 1.59 2.78 29.69
CA ASN A 15 2.46 1.95 28.86
C ASN A 15 2.98 2.72 27.65
N SER A 16 3.24 4.02 27.80
CA SER A 16 3.57 4.93 26.70
C SER A 16 4.75 4.45 25.87
N ASP A 17 5.79 3.92 26.52
CA ASP A 17 7.02 3.47 25.85
C ASP A 17 6.75 2.25 24.95
N GLN A 18 5.90 1.33 25.42
CA GLN A 18 5.49 0.15 24.64
C GLN A 18 4.61 0.56 23.46
N VAL A 19 3.67 1.49 23.67
CA VAL A 19 2.80 2.01 22.61
C VAL A 19 3.62 2.75 21.55
N LEU A 20 4.59 3.57 21.97
CA LEU A 20 5.47 4.28 21.04
C LEU A 20 6.35 3.31 20.25
N THR A 21 6.92 2.29 20.90
CA THR A 21 7.71 1.25 20.24
C THR A 21 6.86 0.49 19.22
N ALA A 22 5.63 0.10 19.59
CA ALA A 22 4.70 -0.57 18.69
C ALA A 22 4.31 0.32 17.51
N LEU A 23 4.10 1.62 17.72
CA LEU A 23 3.83 2.58 16.65
C LEU A 23 5.01 2.66 15.67
N GLN A 24 6.24 2.78 16.17
CA GLN A 24 7.44 2.82 15.33
C GLN A 24 7.61 1.53 14.52
N GLN A 25 7.42 0.38 15.14
CA GLN A 25 7.43 -0.92 14.46
C GLN A 25 6.35 -1.00 13.38
N HIS A 26 5.14 -0.53 13.68
CA HIS A 26 4.02 -0.53 12.72
C HIS A 26 4.32 0.36 11.52
N LEU A 27 4.87 1.56 11.76
CA LEU A 27 5.29 2.46 10.68
C LEU A 27 6.41 1.84 9.84
N ALA A 28 7.36 1.12 10.45
CA ALA A 28 8.41 0.42 9.72
C ALA A 28 7.85 -0.76 8.90
N LEU A 29 6.89 -1.52 9.44
CA LEU A 29 6.16 -2.59 8.75
C LEU A 29 5.29 -2.08 7.59
N VAL A 30 5.00 -0.77 7.54
CA VAL A 30 4.30 -0.12 6.43
C VAL A 30 5.28 0.46 5.43
N ALA A 31 6.20 1.31 5.91
CA ALA A 31 7.09 2.10 5.07
C ALA A 31 8.10 1.24 4.31
N VAL A 32 8.69 0.21 4.95
CA VAL A 32 9.70 -0.63 4.31
C VAL A 32 9.09 -1.47 3.19
N PRO A 33 8.00 -2.25 3.41
CA PRO A 33 7.36 -3.01 2.35
C PRO A 33 6.82 -2.14 1.21
N LEU A 34 6.20 -1.00 1.55
CA LEU A 34 5.69 -0.08 0.54
C LEU A 34 6.81 0.50 -0.31
N SER A 35 7.94 0.88 0.28
CA SER A 35 9.10 1.39 -0.46
C SER A 35 9.64 0.35 -1.44
N ILE A 36 9.82 -0.90 -0.98
CA ILE A 36 10.26 -2.00 -1.85
C ILE A 36 9.22 -2.26 -2.95
N GLY A 37 7.94 -2.27 -2.58
CA GLY A 37 6.82 -2.46 -3.50
C GLY A 37 6.74 -1.39 -4.59
N ILE A 38 7.02 -0.12 -4.26
CA ILE A 38 7.09 0.97 -5.23
C ILE A 38 8.32 0.80 -6.14
N LEU A 39 9.50 0.54 -5.54
CA LEU A 39 10.75 0.39 -6.28
C LEU A 39 10.74 -0.76 -7.27
N VAL A 40 10.01 -1.84 -6.98
CA VAL A 40 9.91 -3.03 -7.85
C VAL A 40 8.64 -3.01 -8.70
N GLY A 41 7.51 -2.61 -8.12
CA GLY A 41 6.20 -2.60 -8.76
C GLY A 41 6.07 -1.57 -9.87
N LEU A 42 6.63 -0.36 -9.71
CA LEU A 42 6.57 0.65 -10.78
C LEU A 42 7.34 0.24 -12.03
N PRO A 43 8.62 -0.20 -11.95
CA PRO A 43 9.34 -0.66 -13.15
C PRO A 43 8.70 -1.89 -13.79
N LEU A 44 8.21 -2.85 -12.99
CA LEU A 44 7.55 -4.04 -13.52
C LEU A 44 6.23 -3.71 -14.21
N GLY A 45 5.40 -2.85 -13.61
CA GLY A 45 4.14 -2.41 -14.21
C GLY A 45 4.38 -1.64 -15.51
N TRP A 46 5.34 -0.72 -15.52
CA TRP A 46 5.74 -0.02 -16.74
C TRP A 46 6.25 -0.98 -17.83
N TRP A 47 7.12 -1.92 -17.48
CA TRP A 47 7.65 -2.91 -18.44
C TRP A 47 6.54 -3.81 -18.98
N SER A 48 5.64 -4.27 -18.12
CA SER A 48 4.50 -5.11 -18.46
C SER A 48 3.55 -4.41 -19.45
N SER A 49 3.36 -3.09 -19.29
CA SER A 49 2.49 -2.27 -20.14
C SER A 49 2.89 -2.27 -21.63
N ARG A 50 4.16 -2.58 -21.94
CA ARG A 50 4.69 -2.55 -23.30
C ARG A 50 4.33 -3.78 -24.13
N SER A 51 3.82 -4.85 -23.52
CA SER A 51 3.44 -6.07 -24.22
C SER A 51 2.12 -6.62 -23.71
N ARG A 52 1.16 -6.83 -24.62
CA ARG A 52 -0.15 -7.41 -24.29
C ARG A 52 -0.01 -8.77 -23.58
N VAL A 53 0.94 -9.59 -24.00
CA VAL A 53 1.18 -10.90 -23.38
C VAL A 53 1.79 -10.74 -21.99
N ALA A 54 2.81 -9.87 -21.83
CA ALA A 54 3.43 -9.64 -20.54
C ALA A 54 2.42 -9.08 -19.52
N SER A 55 1.57 -8.14 -19.95
CA SER A 55 0.49 -7.57 -19.17
C SER A 55 -0.52 -8.62 -18.71
N LEU A 56 -0.99 -9.48 -19.63
CA LEU A 56 -1.89 -10.58 -19.28
C LEU A 56 -1.28 -11.53 -18.25
N VAL A 57 -0.03 -11.95 -18.45
CA VAL A 57 0.66 -12.88 -17.54
C VAL A 57 0.85 -12.25 -16.15
N MET A 58 1.37 -11.02 -16.09
CA MET A 58 1.64 -10.33 -14.83
C MET A 58 0.34 -10.02 -14.07
N ILE A 59 -0.65 -9.41 -14.72
CA ILE A 59 -1.92 -9.06 -14.08
C ILE A 59 -2.60 -10.32 -13.52
N ASN A 60 -2.68 -11.39 -14.30
CA ASN A 60 -3.32 -12.63 -13.84
C ASN A 60 -2.54 -13.27 -12.68
N GLY A 61 -1.20 -13.27 -12.73
CA GLY A 61 -0.37 -13.76 -11.64
C GLY A 61 -0.56 -12.97 -10.34
N PHE A 62 -0.52 -11.63 -10.42
CA PHE A 62 -0.72 -10.77 -9.24
C PHE A 62 -2.18 -10.76 -8.75
N ASN A 63 -3.16 -10.98 -9.62
CA ASN A 63 -4.55 -11.19 -9.19
C ASN A 63 -4.72 -12.51 -8.44
N ALA A 64 -4.05 -13.58 -8.89
CA ALA A 64 -4.08 -14.86 -8.15
C ALA A 64 -3.50 -14.70 -6.73
N LEU A 65 -2.45 -13.88 -6.58
CA LEU A 65 -1.88 -13.56 -5.28
C LEU A 65 -2.87 -12.83 -4.35
N ARG A 66 -3.74 -11.96 -4.89
CA ARG A 66 -4.79 -11.27 -4.11
C ARG A 66 -5.88 -12.19 -3.58
N VAL A 67 -6.04 -13.38 -4.16
CA VAL A 67 -6.99 -14.39 -3.67
C VAL A 67 -6.50 -15.00 -2.35
N ILE A 68 -5.19 -15.02 -2.12
CA ILE A 68 -4.60 -15.57 -0.90
C ILE A 68 -4.85 -14.59 0.26
N PRO A 69 -5.50 -15.02 1.37
CA PRO A 69 -5.71 -14.17 2.52
C PRO A 69 -4.38 -13.62 3.07
N SER A 70 -4.36 -12.35 3.47
CA SER A 70 -3.14 -11.69 3.99
C SER A 70 -2.50 -12.43 5.16
N LEU A 71 -3.32 -12.98 6.07
CA LEU A 71 -2.83 -13.80 7.18
C LEU A 71 -2.15 -15.09 6.70
N ALA A 72 -2.68 -15.73 5.65
CA ALA A 72 -2.08 -16.93 5.08
C ALA A 72 -0.72 -16.62 4.44
N VAL A 73 -0.60 -15.49 3.72
CA VAL A 73 0.69 -15.04 3.16
C VAL A 73 1.74 -14.81 4.27
N LEU A 74 1.34 -14.19 5.38
CA LEU A 74 2.22 -14.00 6.55
C LEU A 74 2.68 -15.33 7.15
N PHE A 75 1.78 -16.29 7.31
CA PHE A 75 2.12 -17.61 7.86
C PHE A 75 2.99 -18.44 6.91
N LEU A 76 2.77 -18.34 5.60
CA LEU A 76 3.63 -18.97 4.61
C LEU A 76 5.07 -18.48 4.65
N ALA A 77 5.35 -17.28 5.18
CA ALA A 77 6.71 -16.79 5.35
C ALA A 77 7.48 -17.50 6.49
N ILE A 78 6.77 -18.07 7.48
CA ILE A 78 7.40 -18.64 8.70
C ILE A 78 8.33 -19.82 8.39
N PRO A 79 7.94 -20.85 7.60
CA PRO A 79 8.81 -22.00 7.35
C PRO A 79 10.12 -21.63 6.65
N TYR A 80 10.13 -20.56 5.87
CA TYR A 80 11.30 -20.15 5.07
C TYR A 80 12.16 -19.08 5.74
N LEU A 81 11.56 -18.17 6.52
CA LEU A 81 12.21 -16.98 7.06
C LEU A 81 12.12 -16.85 8.60
N GLY A 82 11.38 -17.74 9.25
CA GLY A 82 11.15 -17.74 10.70
C GLY A 82 10.21 -16.64 11.18
N LEU A 83 10.08 -16.54 12.50
CA LEU A 83 9.31 -15.49 13.20
C LEU A 83 10.19 -14.25 13.35
N SER A 84 10.08 -13.31 12.43
CA SER A 84 10.93 -12.12 12.43
C SER A 84 10.27 -10.91 11.76
N PHE A 85 10.79 -9.72 12.05
CA PHE A 85 10.43 -8.51 11.31
C PHE A 85 10.69 -8.67 9.80
N ARG A 86 11.78 -9.36 9.43
CA ARG A 86 12.15 -9.61 8.04
C ARG A 86 11.11 -10.47 7.31
N SER A 87 10.57 -11.52 7.96
CA SER A 87 9.56 -12.37 7.33
C SER A 87 8.26 -11.61 7.09
N ALA A 88 7.83 -10.77 8.04
CA ALA A 88 6.71 -9.86 7.85
C ALA A 88 6.94 -8.88 6.70
N VAL A 89 8.13 -8.26 6.61
CA VAL A 89 8.44 -7.32 5.52
C VAL A 89 8.35 -7.99 4.15
N VAL A 90 8.86 -9.21 4.00
CA VAL A 90 8.78 -9.94 2.72
C VAL A 90 7.33 -10.25 2.35
N ALA A 91 6.54 -10.76 3.30
CA ALA A 91 5.12 -11.05 3.08
C ALA A 91 4.31 -9.79 2.75
N LEU A 92 4.49 -8.71 3.51
CA LEU A 92 3.80 -7.43 3.28
C LEU A 92 4.23 -6.80 1.96
N THR A 93 5.49 -6.98 1.54
CA THR A 93 5.97 -6.51 0.23
C THR A 93 5.21 -7.22 -0.88
N LEU A 94 5.07 -8.54 -0.77
CA LEU A 94 4.30 -9.33 -1.72
C LEU A 94 2.84 -8.83 -1.81
N LEU A 95 2.22 -8.48 -0.68
CA LEU A 95 0.84 -7.99 -0.62
C LEU A 95 0.63 -6.59 -1.24
N VAL A 96 1.62 -5.68 -1.17
CA VAL A 96 1.50 -4.34 -1.77
C VAL A 96 1.79 -4.30 -3.27
N MET A 97 2.48 -5.31 -3.80
CA MET A 97 2.87 -5.36 -5.20
C MET A 97 1.68 -5.36 -6.19
N PRO A 98 0.61 -6.16 -6.01
CA PRO A 98 -0.52 -6.18 -6.93
C PRO A 98 -1.14 -4.81 -7.23
N PRO A 99 -1.61 -4.01 -6.25
CA PRO A 99 -2.22 -2.72 -6.54
C PRO A 99 -1.27 -1.74 -7.24
N ILE A 100 0.02 -1.72 -6.88
CA ILE A 100 1.02 -0.84 -7.49
C ILE A 100 1.26 -1.24 -8.94
N LEU A 101 1.57 -2.52 -9.17
CA LEU A 101 1.92 -3.02 -10.50
C LEU A 101 0.74 -2.93 -11.45
N ILE A 102 -0.44 -3.40 -11.04
CA ILE A 102 -1.63 -3.43 -11.89
C ILE A 102 -2.04 -2.01 -12.27
N SER A 103 -2.07 -1.08 -11.31
CA SER A 103 -2.44 0.31 -11.61
C SER A 103 -1.41 0.96 -12.51
N THR A 104 -0.11 0.67 -12.33
CA THR A 104 0.94 1.18 -13.22
C THR A 104 0.82 0.63 -14.64
N ASP A 105 0.60 -0.68 -14.80
CA ASP A 105 0.40 -1.30 -16.11
C ASP A 105 -0.79 -0.67 -16.85
N VAL A 106 -1.93 -0.57 -16.17
CA VAL A 106 -3.16 0.05 -16.72
C VAL A 106 -2.91 1.49 -17.09
N ALA A 107 -2.28 2.28 -16.21
CA ALA A 107 -2.01 3.70 -16.41
C ALA A 107 -1.24 3.98 -17.71
N PHE A 108 -0.22 3.17 -18.03
CA PHE A 108 0.56 3.33 -19.27
C PHE A 108 -0.16 2.76 -20.49
N ARG A 109 -0.96 1.69 -20.34
CA ARG A 109 -1.69 1.07 -21.44
C ARG A 109 -2.88 1.87 -21.93
N GLU A 110 -3.56 2.59 -21.04
CA GLU A 110 -4.74 3.39 -21.37
C GLU A 110 -4.39 4.72 -22.04
N ILE A 111 -3.10 5.06 -22.13
CA ILE A 111 -2.65 6.23 -22.89
C ILE A 111 -2.91 6.01 -24.37
N ASP A 112 -3.74 6.87 -24.94
CA ASP A 112 -4.11 6.85 -26.36
C ASP A 112 -2.86 6.80 -27.26
N ALA A 113 -2.89 5.87 -28.21
CA ALA A 113 -1.84 5.76 -29.24
C ALA A 113 -1.70 7.05 -30.04
N ALA A 114 -2.79 7.76 -30.31
CA ALA A 114 -2.79 9.03 -31.05
C ALA A 114 -1.98 10.12 -30.32
N ILE A 115 -2.03 10.17 -28.98
CA ILE A 115 -1.22 11.11 -28.18
C ILE A 115 0.26 10.82 -28.38
N LYS A 116 0.65 9.54 -28.38
CA LYS A 116 2.05 9.13 -28.58
C LYS A 116 2.51 9.39 -30.01
N GLU A 117 1.69 9.06 -31.01
CA GLU A 117 1.99 9.33 -32.42
C GLU A 117 2.14 10.83 -32.70
N ALA A 118 1.27 11.67 -32.15
CA ALA A 118 1.39 13.12 -32.23
C ALA A 118 2.71 13.62 -31.63
N ALA A 119 3.09 13.10 -30.47
CA ALA A 119 4.36 13.46 -29.83
C ALA A 119 5.59 13.10 -30.68
N PHE A 120 5.59 11.90 -31.28
CA PHE A 120 6.63 11.50 -32.23
C PHE A 120 6.61 12.36 -33.49
N GLY A 121 5.43 12.73 -34.00
CA GLY A 121 5.25 13.65 -35.13
C GLY A 121 5.78 15.07 -34.86
N MET A 122 5.81 15.49 -33.59
CA MET A 122 6.45 16.73 -33.15
C MET A 122 7.98 16.61 -32.96
N GLY A 123 8.58 15.47 -33.30
CA GLY A 123 10.03 15.25 -33.21
C GLY A 123 10.51 14.85 -31.82
N MET A 124 9.62 14.45 -30.90
CA MET A 124 10.03 14.00 -29.57
C MET A 124 10.69 12.62 -29.63
N THR A 125 11.80 12.46 -28.91
CA THR A 125 12.45 11.17 -28.67
C THR A 125 11.65 10.31 -27.70
N SER A 126 11.83 8.98 -27.71
CA SER A 126 11.10 8.07 -26.80
C SER A 126 11.28 8.42 -25.31
N GLY A 127 12.46 8.93 -24.92
CA GLY A 127 12.71 9.40 -23.55
C GLY A 127 11.95 10.68 -23.21
N GLN A 128 11.78 11.59 -24.16
CA GLN A 128 10.96 12.80 -23.99
C GLN A 128 9.48 12.44 -23.90
N VAL A 129 8.99 11.56 -24.78
CA VAL A 129 7.61 11.06 -24.73
C VAL A 129 7.32 10.40 -23.38
N LEU A 130 8.21 9.54 -22.89
CA LEU A 130 8.05 8.91 -21.59
C LEU A 130 7.96 9.92 -20.44
N ARG A 131 8.92 10.86 -20.36
CA ARG A 131 9.04 11.78 -19.21
C ARG A 131 8.04 12.93 -19.22
N GLN A 132 7.69 13.43 -20.40
CA GLN A 132 6.88 14.65 -20.55
C GLN A 132 5.41 14.36 -20.86
N ILE A 133 5.09 13.14 -21.30
CA ILE A 133 3.72 12.77 -21.70
C ILE A 133 3.25 11.55 -20.93
N GLU A 134 3.93 10.41 -21.08
CA GLU A 134 3.42 9.16 -20.51
C GLU A 134 3.39 9.19 -18.98
N ILE A 135 4.49 9.58 -18.32
CA ILE A 135 4.57 9.63 -16.85
C ILE A 135 3.53 10.61 -16.27
N PRO A 136 3.42 11.87 -16.73
CA PRO A 136 2.40 12.80 -16.22
C PRO A 136 0.97 12.28 -16.39
N LEU A 137 0.64 11.67 -17.54
CA LEU A 137 -0.69 11.11 -17.79
C LEU A 137 -0.98 9.87 -16.94
N ALA A 138 0.03 9.04 -16.70
CA ALA A 138 -0.10 7.82 -15.89
C ALA A 138 -0.14 8.10 -14.37
N LEU A 139 0.42 9.23 -13.93
CA LEU A 139 0.68 9.51 -12.52
C LEU A 139 -0.57 9.45 -11.62
N PRO A 140 -1.74 10.01 -11.97
CA PRO A 140 -2.92 9.95 -11.12
C PRO A 140 -3.37 8.50 -10.82
N VAL A 141 -3.31 7.63 -11.84
CA VAL A 141 -3.68 6.22 -11.71
C VAL A 141 -2.63 5.45 -10.91
N ILE A 142 -1.33 5.72 -11.13
CA ILE A 142 -0.23 5.15 -10.32
C ILE A 142 -0.43 5.50 -8.84
N ILE A 143 -0.76 6.76 -8.53
CA ILE A 143 -1.00 7.22 -7.16
C ILE A 143 -2.22 6.54 -6.55
N ALA A 144 -3.28 6.31 -7.33
CA ALA A 144 -4.44 5.54 -6.86
C ALA A 144 -4.04 4.09 -6.48
N GLY A 145 -3.12 3.48 -7.24
CA GLY A 145 -2.52 2.19 -6.92
C GLY A 145 -1.72 2.20 -5.62
N ILE A 146 -0.80 3.17 -5.47
CA ILE A 146 0.01 3.35 -4.25
C ILE A 146 -0.90 3.62 -3.04
N LYS A 147 -1.97 4.40 -3.19
CA LYS A 147 -2.97 4.65 -2.17
C LYS A 147 -3.63 3.36 -1.70
N THR A 148 -4.13 2.57 -2.63
CA THR A 148 -4.73 1.26 -2.33
C THR A 148 -3.74 0.38 -1.58
N ALA A 149 -2.50 0.28 -2.07
CA ALA A 149 -1.43 -0.49 -1.45
C ALA A 149 -1.12 -0.02 -0.02
N THR A 150 -1.09 1.28 0.21
CA THR A 150 -0.80 1.90 1.51
C THR A 150 -1.87 1.56 2.54
N ILE A 151 -3.15 1.65 2.15
CA ILE A 151 -4.27 1.33 3.04
C ILE A 151 -4.28 -0.18 3.36
N GLU A 152 -4.09 -1.02 2.34
CA GLU A 152 -4.02 -2.48 2.48
C GLU A 152 -2.87 -2.90 3.41
N VAL A 153 -1.69 -2.29 3.31
CA VAL A 153 -0.54 -2.65 4.15
C VAL A 153 -0.65 -2.12 5.58
N ILE A 154 -1.24 -0.94 5.81
CA ILE A 154 -1.50 -0.44 7.18
C ILE A 154 -2.42 -1.41 7.93
N ALA A 155 -3.46 -1.89 7.26
CA ALA A 155 -4.37 -2.89 7.81
C ALA A 155 -3.65 -4.24 8.00
N SER A 156 -2.96 -4.74 6.98
CA SER A 156 -2.31 -6.07 7.01
C SER A 156 -1.14 -6.12 8.00
N ALA A 157 -0.44 -5.02 8.25
CA ALA A 157 0.64 -4.95 9.23
C ALA A 157 0.18 -5.27 10.66
N THR A 158 -1.11 -5.11 10.97
CA THR A 158 -1.67 -5.54 12.27
C THR A 158 -1.56 -7.05 12.48
N LEU A 159 -1.67 -7.82 11.39
CA LEU A 159 -1.58 -9.28 11.41
C LEU A 159 -0.15 -9.76 11.63
N ALA A 160 0.86 -8.91 11.41
CA ALA A 160 2.26 -9.25 11.63
C ALA A 160 2.56 -9.56 13.11
N ALA A 161 1.71 -9.09 14.04
CA ALA A 161 1.77 -9.46 15.44
C ALA A 161 1.60 -10.98 15.67
N PHE A 162 0.84 -11.69 14.83
CA PHE A 162 0.67 -13.15 14.92
C PHE A 162 1.95 -13.93 14.57
N ILE A 163 2.88 -13.31 13.87
CA ILE A 163 4.17 -13.92 13.51
C ILE A 163 5.35 -13.31 14.28
N GLY A 164 5.05 -12.58 15.37
CA GLY A 164 6.07 -12.04 16.27
C GLY A 164 6.80 -10.81 15.73
N ALA A 165 6.32 -10.16 14.67
CA ALA A 165 6.97 -8.97 14.10
C ALA A 165 6.65 -7.66 14.86
N GLY A 166 5.74 -7.71 15.83
CA GLY A 166 5.36 -6.56 16.67
C GLY A 166 4.35 -5.64 15.99
N GLY A 167 4.48 -4.34 16.25
CA GLY A 167 3.57 -3.32 15.73
C GLY A 167 2.35 -3.08 16.62
N LEU A 168 1.47 -2.17 16.19
CA LEU A 168 0.24 -1.83 16.92
C LEU A 168 -0.72 -3.03 17.02
N GLY A 169 -0.58 -3.99 16.10
CA GLY A 169 -1.29 -5.27 16.14
C GLY A 169 -1.09 -6.05 17.44
N THR A 170 0.04 -5.88 18.13
CA THR A 170 0.31 -6.56 19.41
C THR A 170 -0.71 -6.21 20.49
N PHE A 171 -1.20 -4.97 20.55
CA PHE A 171 -2.24 -4.59 21.49
C PHE A 171 -3.61 -5.13 21.09
N ILE A 172 -3.88 -5.24 19.79
CA ILE A 172 -5.12 -5.82 19.27
C ILE A 172 -5.17 -7.31 19.64
N THR A 173 -4.10 -8.06 19.37
CA THR A 173 -4.03 -9.50 19.67
C THR A 173 -4.04 -9.76 21.17
N LEU A 174 -3.31 -8.96 21.96
CA LEU A 174 -3.32 -9.07 23.43
C LEU A 174 -4.72 -8.79 24.00
N GLY A 175 -5.32 -7.66 23.63
CA GLY A 175 -6.65 -7.27 24.11
C GLY A 175 -7.72 -8.29 23.73
N PHE A 176 -7.63 -8.88 22.53
CA PHE A 176 -8.49 -9.98 22.13
C PHE A 176 -8.26 -11.24 22.98
N ALA A 177 -7.00 -11.63 23.20
CA ALA A 177 -6.65 -12.84 23.95
C ALA A 177 -7.08 -12.79 25.42
N VAL A 178 -7.04 -11.61 26.05
CA VAL A 178 -7.46 -11.41 27.45
C VAL A 178 -8.89 -10.87 27.60
N TYR A 179 -9.64 -10.78 26.49
CA TYR A 179 -10.99 -10.19 26.45
C TYR A 179 -11.08 -8.77 27.06
N ASP A 180 -10.02 -7.97 26.95
CA ASP A 180 -10.01 -6.56 27.38
C ASP A 180 -10.05 -5.61 26.17
N ASN A 181 -11.26 -5.13 25.90
CA ASN A 181 -11.52 -4.15 24.83
C ASN A 181 -10.76 -2.83 25.02
N ALA A 182 -10.40 -2.45 26.26
CA ALA A 182 -9.61 -1.24 26.48
C ALA A 182 -8.20 -1.39 25.89
N ILE A 183 -7.55 -2.54 26.08
CA ILE A 183 -6.23 -2.84 25.50
C ILE A 183 -6.34 -2.98 23.98
N LEU A 184 -7.38 -3.65 23.48
CA LEU A 184 -7.61 -3.81 22.05
C LEU A 184 -7.67 -2.45 21.34
N LEU A 185 -8.39 -1.47 21.92
CA LEU A 185 -8.50 -0.13 21.33
C LEU A 185 -7.19 0.66 21.33
N VAL A 186 -6.22 0.34 22.19
CA VAL A 186 -4.89 0.98 22.18
C VAL A 186 -4.16 0.68 20.88
N GLY A 187 -4.37 -0.49 20.28
CA GLY A 187 -3.86 -0.80 18.94
C GLY A 187 -4.81 -0.37 17.82
N ALA A 188 -6.12 -0.66 17.96
CA ALA A 188 -7.08 -0.46 16.88
C ALA A 188 -7.32 1.03 16.53
N ILE A 189 -7.39 1.92 17.52
CA ILE A 189 -7.64 3.36 17.24
C ILE A 189 -6.47 3.98 16.47
N PRO A 190 -5.20 3.85 16.91
CA PRO A 190 -4.07 4.40 16.15
C PRO A 190 -3.97 3.83 14.73
N VAL A 191 -4.21 2.52 14.55
CA VAL A 191 -4.22 1.91 13.21
C VAL A 191 -5.31 2.54 12.31
N ALA A 192 -6.53 2.72 12.82
CA ALA A 192 -7.60 3.36 12.09
C ALA A 192 -7.26 4.83 11.73
N VAL A 193 -6.66 5.57 12.67
CA VAL A 193 -6.19 6.95 12.43
C VAL A 193 -5.10 6.98 11.35
N LEU A 194 -4.15 6.04 11.38
CA LEU A 194 -3.10 5.94 10.35
C LEU A 194 -3.70 5.64 8.97
N ALA A 195 -4.64 4.70 8.88
CA ALA A 195 -5.28 4.33 7.62
C ALA A 195 -6.07 5.51 7.01
N ILE A 196 -6.92 6.16 7.82
CA ILE A 196 -7.70 7.32 7.39
C ILE A 196 -6.77 8.50 7.03
N GLY A 197 -5.73 8.73 7.84
CA GLY A 197 -4.74 9.78 7.56
C GLY A 197 -4.01 9.55 6.23
N ALA A 198 -3.63 8.31 5.95
CA ALA A 198 -3.02 7.93 4.67
C ALA A 198 -4.00 8.10 3.50
N GLU A 199 -5.26 7.69 3.66
CA GLU A 199 -6.30 7.84 2.63
C GLU A 199 -6.54 9.31 2.27
N VAL A 200 -6.73 10.18 3.27
CA VAL A 200 -6.96 11.61 3.07
C VAL A 200 -5.72 12.28 2.46
N GLY A 201 -4.53 11.97 2.99
CA GLY A 201 -3.27 12.54 2.50
C GLY A 201 -3.00 12.19 1.04
N LEU A 202 -3.10 10.91 0.67
CA LEU A 202 -2.85 10.45 -0.69
C LEU A 202 -3.95 10.87 -1.67
N THR A 203 -5.20 10.95 -1.24
CA THR A 203 -6.28 11.48 -2.08
C THR A 203 -6.10 12.97 -2.38
N THR A 204 -5.64 13.75 -1.39
CA THR A 204 -5.34 15.17 -1.59
C THR A 204 -4.18 15.34 -2.57
N LEU A 205 -3.12 14.52 -2.42
CA LEU A 205 -2.00 14.49 -3.37
C LEU A 205 -2.45 14.11 -4.79
N GLN A 206 -3.32 13.10 -4.91
CA GLN A 206 -3.86 12.66 -6.19
C GLN A 206 -4.62 13.80 -6.90
N LYS A 207 -5.54 14.46 -6.21
CA LYS A 207 -6.32 15.59 -6.77
C LYS A 207 -5.47 16.79 -7.17
N ALA A 208 -4.37 17.03 -6.46
CA ALA A 208 -3.45 18.12 -6.80
C ALA A 208 -2.64 17.85 -8.09
N LEU A 209 -2.55 16.58 -8.51
CA LEU A 209 -1.81 16.14 -9.69
C LEU A 209 -2.71 15.83 -10.88
N GLU A 210 -4.01 15.67 -10.67
CA GLU A 210 -5.00 15.56 -11.74
C GLU A 210 -5.10 16.90 -12.50
N PRO A 211 -4.98 16.90 -13.84
CA PRO A 211 -5.24 18.10 -14.63
C PRO A 211 -6.67 18.61 -14.40
N PRO A 212 -6.89 19.94 -14.37
CA PRO A 212 -8.24 20.48 -14.24
C PRO A 212 -9.12 19.94 -15.37
N PRO A 213 -10.41 19.63 -15.10
CA PRO A 213 -11.31 19.10 -16.12
C PRO A 213 -11.35 20.05 -17.32
N THR A 214 -10.99 19.55 -18.50
CA THR A 214 -11.21 20.28 -19.75
C THR A 214 -12.71 20.49 -19.90
N TYR A 215 -13.13 21.75 -19.96
CA TYR A 215 -14.51 22.18 -20.16
C TYR A 215 -15.20 21.35 -21.26
N PRO A 216 -16.51 21.05 -21.14
CA PRO A 216 -17.24 20.45 -22.25
C PRO A 216 -17.14 21.38 -23.45
N LEU A 217 -16.60 20.87 -24.56
CA LEU A 217 -16.71 21.52 -25.85
C LEU A 217 -18.17 21.39 -26.29
N ASN A 218 -18.90 22.51 -26.20
CA ASN A 218 -20.22 22.67 -26.81
C ASN A 218 -20.11 22.60 -28.33
#